data_AF-X1F9P9-F1
#
_entry.id   AF-X1F9P9-F1
#
_cell.length_a   1.000
_cell.length_b   1.000
_cell.length_c   1.000
_cell.angle_alpha   90.00
_cell.angle_beta   90.00
_cell.angle_gamma   90.00
#
_symmetry.space_group_name_H-M   'P 1'
#
loop_
_entity.id
_entity.type
_entity.pdbx_description
1 polymer ?
#
loop_
_entity_poly.entity_id
_entity_poly.type
_entity_poly.pdbx_seq_one_letter_code
_entity_poly.pdbx_strand_id
1 'polypeptide(L)'
;MVGDYCSDKRAADVARVLRLPGFYHNKAEPYLVRIVEASGKRYTREELLEAFPPPKEPPAPPPVFSSSSSAHVSPEDAYRIRNALKLIDPNPYDKWLQIGMILHGAYLGDGEGLCLWMNWAKGSLKFDQQAHQYKWRTFGKTEGRKLGLGTLFQLADDALHGT
;
A
#
# COMPACT_ATOMS: atom_id res chain seq x y z
N MET A 1 -3.37 -21.86 1.66
CA MET A 1 -1.91 -22.12 1.60
C MET A 1 -1.07 -21.01 2.23
N VAL A 2 -1.00 -19.78 1.67
CA VAL A 2 -0.12 -18.72 2.24
C VAL A 2 -0.55 -18.28 3.66
N GLY A 3 -1.86 -18.25 3.94
CA GLY A 3 -2.40 -17.89 5.25
C GLY A 3 -2.22 -18.96 6.33
N ASP A 4 -2.13 -20.22 5.95
CA ASP A 4 -2.20 -21.36 6.88
C ASP A 4 -0.81 -21.87 7.30
N TYR A 5 0.21 -21.66 6.46
CA TYR A 5 1.55 -22.28 6.61
C TYR A 5 2.66 -21.28 6.96
N CYS A 6 2.36 -20.21 7.70
CA CYS A 6 3.34 -19.16 8.09
C CYS A 6 4.25 -18.69 6.93
N SER A 7 3.73 -18.72 5.71
CA SER A 7 4.49 -18.40 4.50
C SER A 7 4.54 -16.89 4.28
N ASP A 8 5.45 -16.43 3.42
CA ASP A 8 5.51 -15.01 3.04
C ASP A 8 4.19 -14.60 2.37
N LYS A 9 3.46 -13.68 3.00
CA LYS A 9 2.17 -13.14 2.52
C LYS A 9 2.25 -12.55 1.12
N ARG A 10 3.43 -12.12 0.67
CA ARG A 10 3.64 -11.53 -0.66
C ARG A 10 3.94 -12.56 -1.76
N ALA A 11 4.02 -13.85 -1.42
CA ALA A 11 4.31 -14.94 -2.35
C ALA A 11 3.04 -15.63 -2.89
N ALA A 12 1.98 -14.86 -3.14
CA ALA A 12 0.68 -15.37 -3.64
C ALA A 12 0.40 -15.02 -5.12
N ASP A 13 1.32 -14.33 -5.78
CA ASP A 13 1.16 -13.91 -7.18
C ASP A 13 1.45 -15.06 -8.16
N VAL A 14 0.69 -15.13 -9.25
CA VAL A 14 0.81 -16.20 -10.27
C VAL A 14 2.14 -16.11 -11.04
N ALA A 15 2.68 -14.91 -11.23
CA ALA A 15 3.91 -14.66 -11.98
C ALA A 15 5.14 -14.53 -11.07
N ARG A 16 5.09 -15.07 -9.85
CA ARG A 16 6.17 -14.92 -8.87
C ARG A 16 7.47 -15.59 -9.33
N VAL A 17 8.54 -14.79 -9.41
CA VAL A 17 9.88 -15.30 -9.72
C VAL A 17 10.43 -16.10 -8.53
N LEU A 18 10.81 -17.36 -8.80
CA LEU A 18 11.45 -18.24 -7.83
C LEU A 18 12.97 -18.30 -8.04
N ARG A 19 13.67 -18.85 -7.05
CA ARG A 19 15.14 -19.00 -7.11
C ARG A 19 15.51 -20.17 -8.00
N LEU A 20 16.51 -19.95 -8.85
CA LEU A 20 17.07 -20.99 -9.71
C LEU A 20 18.19 -21.75 -8.97
N PRO A 21 18.10 -23.08 -8.84
CA PRO A 21 19.21 -23.90 -8.33
C PRO A 21 20.49 -23.73 -9.17
N GLY A 22 21.65 -23.84 -8.52
CA GLY A 22 22.98 -23.65 -9.12
C GLY A 22 23.54 -22.23 -9.02
N PHE A 23 22.77 -21.27 -8.50
CA PHE A 23 23.19 -19.89 -8.28
C PHE A 23 23.26 -19.54 -6.79
N TYR A 24 24.14 -18.62 -6.42
CA TYR A 24 24.26 -18.13 -5.05
C TYR A 24 23.15 -17.16 -4.67
N HIS A 25 22.60 -17.31 -3.47
CA HIS A 25 21.78 -16.28 -2.86
C HIS A 25 22.60 -15.36 -1.95
N ASN A 26 22.61 -14.06 -2.25
CA ASN A 26 23.49 -13.08 -1.60
C ASN A 26 22.79 -12.02 -0.72
N LYS A 27 21.51 -12.18 -0.33
CA LYS A 27 20.87 -11.17 0.56
C LYS A 27 21.32 -11.29 2.03
N ALA A 28 21.94 -12.41 2.38
CA ALA A 28 22.55 -12.67 3.68
C ALA A 28 23.91 -13.34 3.42
N GLU A 29 24.41 -14.14 4.36
CA GLU A 29 25.56 -14.99 4.11
C GLU A 29 25.35 -15.83 2.83
N PRO A 30 26.26 -15.72 1.85
CA PRO A 30 26.08 -16.38 0.57
C PRO A 30 25.89 -17.89 0.72
N TYR A 31 24.79 -18.41 0.18
CA TYR A 31 24.57 -19.85 0.11
C TYR A 31 24.12 -20.29 -1.28
N LEU A 32 24.53 -21.49 -1.66
CA LEU A 32 24.20 -22.06 -2.97
C LEU A 32 22.77 -22.62 -2.96
N VAL A 33 21.92 -22.13 -3.87
CA VAL A 33 20.56 -22.66 -4.04
C VAL A 33 20.64 -24.04 -4.67
N ARG A 34 19.98 -25.03 -4.05
CA ARG A 34 19.90 -26.41 -4.55
C ARG A 34 18.47 -26.93 -4.52
N ILE A 35 18.16 -27.89 -5.39
CA ILE A 35 16.93 -28.68 -5.29
C ILE A 35 17.13 -29.65 -4.13
N VAL A 36 16.19 -29.66 -3.18
CA VAL A 36 16.22 -30.60 -2.05
C VAL A 36 15.46 -31.88 -2.42
N GLU A 37 14.34 -31.76 -3.11
CA GLU A 37 13.51 -32.87 -3.55
C GLU A 37 12.79 -32.50 -4.84
N ALA A 38 12.62 -33.48 -5.74
CA ALA A 38 11.81 -33.35 -6.95
C ALA A 38 11.01 -34.65 -7.13
N SER A 39 9.84 -34.73 -6.49
CA SER A 39 9.03 -35.95 -6.48
C SER A 39 8.44 -36.32 -7.84
N GLY A 40 8.35 -35.37 -8.78
CA GLY A 40 7.76 -35.58 -10.11
C GLY A 40 6.26 -35.89 -10.11
N LYS A 41 5.62 -35.92 -8.93
CA LYS A 41 4.20 -36.25 -8.78
C LYS A 41 3.34 -35.16 -9.42
N ARG A 42 2.39 -35.58 -10.26
CA ARG A 42 1.36 -34.71 -10.83
C ARG A 42 0.10 -34.83 -9.98
N TYR A 43 -0.58 -33.71 -9.78
CA TYR A 43 -1.82 -33.65 -9.01
C TYR A 43 -2.96 -33.23 -9.92
N THR A 44 -4.13 -33.83 -9.70
CA THR A 44 -5.35 -33.40 -10.39
C THR A 44 -5.89 -32.11 -9.74
N ARG A 45 -6.80 -31.44 -10.43
CA ARG A 45 -7.45 -30.23 -9.88
C ARG A 45 -8.25 -30.57 -8.63
N GLU A 46 -8.89 -31.73 -8.62
CA GLU A 46 -9.75 -32.21 -7.54
C GLU A 46 -8.92 -32.48 -6.29
N GLU A 47 -7.79 -33.18 -6.42
CA GLU A 47 -6.85 -33.41 -5.32
C GLU A 47 -6.32 -32.09 -4.73
N LEU A 48 -6.05 -31.10 -5.57
CA LEU A 48 -5.59 -29.78 -5.12
C LEU A 48 -6.68 -29.01 -4.39
N LEU A 49 -7.93 -29.07 -4.84
CA LEU A 49 -9.06 -28.41 -4.17
C LEU A 49 -9.41 -29.07 -2.84
N GLU A 50 -9.28 -30.39 -2.75
CA GLU A 50 -9.48 -31.12 -1.49
C GLU A 50 -8.38 -30.81 -0.48
N ALA A 51 -7.11 -30.84 -0.90
CA ALA A 51 -5.98 -30.54 -0.03
C ALA A 51 -5.88 -29.04 0.34
N PHE A 52 -6.28 -28.16 -0.57
CA PHE A 52 -6.23 -26.71 -0.42
C PHE A 52 -7.59 -26.10 -0.77
N PRO A 53 -8.59 -26.19 0.13
CA PRO A 53 -9.89 -25.61 -0.12
C PRO A 53 -9.77 -24.10 -0.33
N PRO A 54 -10.61 -23.50 -1.19
CA PRO A 54 -10.59 -22.06 -1.42
C PRO A 54 -10.84 -21.33 -0.09
N PRO A 55 -10.10 -20.24 0.19
CA PRO A 55 -10.32 -19.47 1.40
C PRO A 55 -11.77 -18.97 1.42
N LYS A 56 -12.43 -19.06 2.59
CA LYS A 56 -13.73 -18.39 2.77
C LYS A 56 -13.50 -16.92 2.51
N GLU A 57 -14.16 -16.37 1.49
CA GLU A 57 -14.15 -14.93 1.27
C GLU A 57 -14.57 -14.26 2.58
N PRO A 58 -13.76 -13.33 3.13
CA PRO A 58 -14.22 -12.57 4.27
C PRO A 58 -15.55 -11.90 3.87
N PRO A 59 -16.53 -11.82 4.78
CA PRO A 59 -17.76 -11.09 4.49
C PRO A 59 -17.34 -9.72 3.98
N ALA A 60 -17.88 -9.32 2.82
CA ALA A 60 -17.60 -8.02 2.23
C ALA A 60 -17.61 -6.99 3.36
N PRO A 61 -16.54 -6.18 3.51
CA PRO A 61 -16.49 -5.21 4.59
C PRO A 61 -17.79 -4.42 4.56
N PRO A 62 -18.42 -4.16 5.72
CA PRO A 62 -19.64 -3.36 5.77
C PRO A 62 -19.39 -2.10 4.95
N PRO A 63 -20.38 -1.60 4.18
CA PRO A 63 -20.21 -0.41 3.36
C PRO A 63 -19.72 0.71 4.28
N VAL A 64 -18.41 0.95 4.26
CA VAL A 64 -17.75 1.97 5.06
C VAL A 64 -18.14 3.27 4.40
N PHE A 65 -19.15 3.93 5.00
CA PHE A 65 -19.72 5.22 4.64
C PHE A 65 -19.02 5.86 3.45
N SER A 66 -19.47 5.44 2.27
CA SER A 66 -19.15 6.07 1.01
C SER A 66 -19.86 7.42 1.03
N SER A 67 -19.19 8.44 1.55
CA SER A 67 -19.51 9.81 1.19
C SER A 67 -19.07 10.00 -0.26
N SER A 68 -20.01 9.65 -1.14
CA SER A 68 -20.26 10.19 -2.48
C SER A 68 -19.07 10.41 -3.40
N SER A 69 -19.04 9.55 -4.42
CA SER A 69 -18.74 9.85 -5.81
C SER A 69 -19.05 11.31 -6.21
N SER A 70 -18.02 12.14 -6.28
CA SER A 70 -17.91 13.17 -7.32
C SER A 70 -16.51 13.06 -7.89
N ALA A 71 -16.39 13.09 -9.22
CA ALA A 71 -15.11 13.02 -9.94
C ALA A 71 -14.15 14.18 -9.60
N HIS A 72 -14.55 15.09 -8.73
CA HIS A 72 -13.76 16.21 -8.22
C HIS A 72 -13.95 16.37 -6.71
N VAL A 73 -12.85 16.64 -6.01
CA VAL A 73 -12.83 17.12 -4.63
C VAL A 73 -13.61 18.43 -4.56
N SER A 74 -14.58 18.54 -3.66
CA SER A 74 -15.33 19.78 -3.45
C SER A 74 -14.39 20.93 -3.10
N PRO A 75 -14.65 22.19 -3.51
CA PRO A 75 -13.85 23.34 -3.11
C PRO A 75 -13.68 23.46 -1.58
N GLU A 76 -14.71 23.06 -0.82
CA GLU A 76 -14.69 23.02 0.64
C GLU A 76 -13.71 21.96 1.16
N ASP A 77 -13.75 20.76 0.59
CA ASP A 77 -12.81 19.70 0.97
C ASP A 77 -11.37 20.08 0.58
N ALA A 78 -11.17 20.70 -0.58
CA ALA A 78 -9.86 21.21 -0.99
C ALA A 78 -9.32 22.26 0.00
N TYR A 79 -10.18 23.15 0.50
CA TYR A 79 -9.83 24.12 1.54
C TYR A 79 -9.44 23.43 2.85
N ARG A 80 -10.26 22.48 3.31
CA ARG A 80 -10.01 21.71 4.54
C ARG A 80 -8.72 20.89 4.46
N ILE A 81 -8.46 20.24 3.33
CA ILE A 81 -7.22 19.48 3.07
C ILE A 81 -6.00 20.42 3.19
N ARG A 82 -6.03 21.59 2.54
CA ARG A 82 -4.92 22.55 2.60
C ARG A 82 -4.64 23.04 4.01
N ASN A 83 -5.68 23.30 4.81
CA ASN A 83 -5.51 23.72 6.19
C ASN A 83 -4.97 22.59 7.08
N ALA A 84 -5.48 21.37 6.91
CA ALA A 84 -4.97 20.21 7.63
C ALA A 84 -3.48 19.95 7.36
N LEU A 85 -3.06 20.04 6.08
CA LEU A 85 -1.66 19.85 5.69
C LEU A 85 -0.71 20.86 6.36
N LYS A 86 -1.13 22.11 6.59
CA LYS A 86 -0.28 23.11 7.27
C LYS A 86 0.05 22.74 8.71
N LEU A 87 -0.79 21.95 9.37
CA LEU A 87 -0.63 21.55 10.76
C LEU A 87 0.28 20.32 10.92
N ILE A 88 0.48 19.55 9.84
CA ILE A 88 1.19 18.27 9.91
C ILE A 88 2.63 18.44 9.44
N ASP A 89 3.59 18.04 10.27
CA ASP A 89 5.02 17.99 9.93
C ASP A 89 5.29 16.99 8.78
N PRO A 90 5.95 17.42 7.67
CA PRO A 90 6.30 16.56 6.55
C PRO A 90 7.48 15.62 6.79
N ASN A 91 8.23 15.76 7.89
CA ASN A 91 9.46 14.97 8.12
C ASN A 91 9.25 13.48 8.46
N PRO A 92 8.25 13.07 9.26
CA PRO A 92 8.06 11.67 9.60
C PRO A 92 7.62 10.85 8.39
N TYR A 93 8.39 9.80 8.04
CA TYR A 93 8.15 8.98 6.86
C TYR A 93 6.76 8.32 6.85
N ASP A 94 6.27 7.87 8.01
CA ASP A 94 4.95 7.26 8.11
C ASP A 94 3.83 8.26 7.81
N LYS A 95 3.92 9.50 8.32
CA LYS A 95 2.95 10.57 8.03
C LYS A 95 3.01 10.96 6.56
N TRP A 96 4.21 11.09 6.01
CA TRP A 96 4.43 11.36 4.60
C TRP A 96 3.73 10.32 3.70
N LEU A 97 3.91 9.03 4.00
CA LEU A 97 3.32 7.93 3.24
C LEU A 97 1.78 7.89 3.36
N GLN A 98 1.25 8.08 4.58
CA GLN A 98 -0.19 8.10 4.84
C GLN A 98 -0.89 9.25 4.09
N ILE A 99 -0.31 10.46 4.16
CA ILE A 99 -0.84 11.64 3.45
C ILE A 99 -0.83 11.40 1.94
N GLY A 100 0.25 10.83 1.39
CA GLY A 100 0.32 10.46 -0.02
C GLY A 100 -0.79 9.52 -0.45
N MET A 101 -1.11 8.50 0.35
CA MET A 101 -2.21 7.57 0.09
C MET A 101 -3.59 8.24 0.17
N ILE A 102 -3.80 9.11 1.15
CA ILE A 102 -5.07 9.83 1.35
C ILE A 102 -5.32 10.77 0.15
N LEU A 103 -4.31 11.56 -0.23
CA LEU A 103 -4.42 12.48 -1.37
C LEU A 103 -4.59 11.72 -2.69
N HIS A 104 -3.88 10.62 -2.88
CA HIS A 104 -4.06 9.76 -4.06
C HIS A 104 -5.49 9.20 -4.13
N GLY A 105 -6.07 8.80 -2.99
CA GLY A 105 -7.48 8.36 -2.94
C GLY A 105 -8.46 9.49 -3.24
N ALA A 106 -8.27 10.66 -2.60
CA ALA A 106 -9.17 11.81 -2.72
C ALA A 106 -9.19 12.41 -4.14
N TYR A 107 -8.03 12.44 -4.81
CA TYR A 107 -7.88 12.97 -6.17
C TYR A 107 -7.88 11.87 -7.24
N LEU A 108 -8.28 10.63 -6.93
CA LEU A 108 -8.31 9.51 -7.88
C LEU A 108 -6.96 9.27 -8.62
N GLY A 109 -5.84 9.59 -7.97
CA GLY A 109 -4.50 9.50 -8.55
C GLY A 109 -4.12 10.62 -9.52
N ASP A 110 -4.92 11.66 -9.63
CA ASP A 110 -4.70 12.79 -10.54
C ASP A 110 -3.47 13.63 -10.18
N GLY A 111 -2.95 14.35 -11.18
CA GLY A 111 -1.79 15.25 -11.06
C GLY A 111 -1.99 16.38 -10.05
N GLU A 112 -3.22 16.85 -9.84
CA GLU A 112 -3.50 17.88 -8.83
C GLU A 112 -3.17 17.41 -7.40
N GLY A 113 -3.52 16.16 -7.08
CA GLY A 113 -3.22 15.55 -5.78
C GLY A 113 -1.72 15.38 -5.55
N LEU A 114 -0.98 14.98 -6.59
CA LEU A 114 0.48 14.87 -6.54
C LEU A 114 1.15 16.23 -6.34
N CYS A 115 0.71 17.25 -7.08
CA CYS A 115 1.21 18.62 -6.93
C CYS A 115 0.99 19.16 -5.51
N LEU A 116 -0.18 18.91 -4.93
CA LEU A 116 -0.50 19.31 -3.56
C LEU A 116 0.41 18.60 -2.55
N TRP A 117 0.60 17.29 -2.69
CA TRP A 117 1.46 16.49 -1.81
C TRP A 117 2.92 16.95 -1.88
N MET A 118 3.43 17.19 -3.09
CA MET A 118 4.78 17.71 -3.29
C MET A 118 4.96 19.11 -2.71
N ASN A 119 3.99 20.01 -2.91
CA ASN A 119 4.08 21.37 -2.38
C ASN A 119 4.07 21.41 -0.85
N TRP A 120 3.31 20.53 -0.19
CA TRP A 120 3.38 20.36 1.26
C TRP A 120 4.74 19.80 1.70
N ALA A 121 5.24 18.75 1.03
CA ALA A 121 6.49 18.11 1.40
C ALA A 121 7.76 18.95 1.15
N LYS A 122 7.68 20.00 0.31
CA LYS A 122 8.77 20.99 0.12
C LYS A 122 9.20 21.68 1.42
N GLY A 123 8.33 21.70 2.44
CA GLY A 123 8.69 22.20 3.78
C GLY A 123 9.71 21.32 4.52
N SER A 124 9.97 20.10 4.04
CA SER A 124 10.97 19.20 4.63
C SER A 124 12.35 19.40 4.01
N LEU A 125 13.39 19.29 4.85
CA LEU A 125 14.79 19.22 4.41
C LEU A 125 15.10 17.96 3.57
N LYS A 126 14.23 16.95 3.61
CA LYS A 126 14.39 15.67 2.89
C LYS A 126 13.57 15.60 1.60
N PHE A 127 13.14 16.74 1.06
CA PHE A 127 12.31 16.77 -0.13
C PHE A 127 13.07 16.22 -1.36
N ASP A 128 12.54 15.14 -1.91
CA ASP A 128 12.99 14.54 -3.17
C ASP A 128 11.81 14.35 -4.12
N GLN A 129 11.76 15.16 -5.17
CA GLN A 129 10.71 15.11 -6.19
C GLN A 129 10.60 13.74 -6.89
N GLN A 130 11.71 13.08 -7.18
CA GLN A 130 11.70 11.77 -7.86
C GLN A 130 11.13 10.69 -6.94
N ALA A 131 11.45 10.74 -5.65
CA ALA A 131 10.90 9.82 -4.66
C ALA A 131 9.36 9.92 -4.54
N HIS A 132 8.81 11.14 -4.62
CA HIS A 132 7.36 11.37 -4.60
C HIS A 132 6.67 10.79 -5.83
N GLN A 133 7.19 11.08 -7.03
CA GLN A 133 6.63 10.57 -8.28
C GLN A 133 6.68 9.04 -8.33
N TYR A 134 7.80 8.44 -7.91
CA TYR A 134 7.93 7.00 -7.82
C TYR A 134 6.89 6.40 -6.88
N LYS A 135 6.77 6.92 -5.65
CA LYS A 135 5.81 6.40 -4.66
C LYS A 135 4.36 6.63 -5.06
N TRP A 136 4.01 7.76 -5.67
CA TRP A 136 2.67 8.03 -6.16
C TRP A 136 2.17 6.92 -7.11
N ARG A 137 3.03 6.48 -8.03
CA ARG A 137 2.75 5.38 -8.98
C ARG A 137 2.61 4.00 -8.33
N THR A 138 2.96 3.86 -7.05
CA THR A 138 2.79 2.61 -6.29
C THR A 138 1.48 2.55 -5.52
N PHE A 139 0.81 3.69 -5.29
CA PHE A 139 -0.46 3.74 -4.59
C PHE A 139 -1.61 3.15 -5.43
N GLY A 140 -2.66 2.69 -4.76
CA GLY A 140 -3.84 2.08 -5.40
C GLY A 140 -3.67 0.65 -5.93
N LYS A 141 -2.45 0.08 -5.88
CA LYS A 141 -2.15 -1.29 -6.37
C LYS A 141 -2.34 -2.41 -5.33
N THR A 142 -2.70 -2.07 -4.09
CA THR A 142 -2.83 -3.03 -2.99
C THR A 142 -4.25 -3.01 -2.45
N GLU A 143 -4.91 -4.15 -2.52
CA GLU A 143 -6.18 -4.45 -1.84
C GLU A 143 -5.92 -4.44 -0.32
N GLY A 144 -6.14 -3.29 0.32
CA GLY A 144 -5.89 -3.06 1.74
C GLY A 144 -6.74 -1.92 2.29
N ARG A 145 -6.59 -1.62 3.59
CA ARG A 145 -7.35 -0.55 4.25
C ARG A 145 -7.12 0.78 3.52
N LYS A 146 -8.18 1.31 2.91
CA LYS A 146 -8.14 2.63 2.27
C LYS A 146 -8.13 3.70 3.36
N LEU A 147 -7.09 4.52 3.37
CA LEU A 147 -7.03 5.72 4.20
C LEU A 147 -7.84 6.81 3.49
N GLY A 148 -8.70 7.50 4.23
CA GLY A 148 -9.58 8.54 3.69
C GLY A 148 -9.31 9.91 4.32
N LEU A 149 -10.05 10.92 3.88
CA LEU A 149 -9.93 12.30 4.38
C LEU A 149 -10.13 12.41 5.91
N GLY A 150 -10.97 11.54 6.50
CA GLY A 150 -11.14 11.48 7.95
C GLY A 150 -9.84 11.22 8.71
N THR A 151 -8.95 10.37 8.18
CA THR A 151 -7.64 10.12 8.78
C THR A 151 -6.75 11.36 8.71
N LEU A 152 -6.80 12.11 7.61
CA LEU A 152 -6.02 13.35 7.46
C LEU A 152 -6.45 14.39 8.51
N PHE A 153 -7.76 14.53 8.73
CA PHE A 153 -8.27 15.47 9.73
C PHE A 153 -7.93 15.05 11.15
N GLN A 154 -7.98 13.74 11.46
CA GLN A 154 -7.51 13.24 12.74
C GLN A 154 -6.02 13.54 12.96
N LEU A 155 -5.17 13.30 11.96
CA LEU A 155 -3.74 13.59 12.06
C LEU A 155 -3.44 15.08 12.28
N ALA A 156 -4.26 15.96 11.70
CA ALA A 156 -4.15 17.41 11.90
C ALA A 156 -4.63 17.83 13.30
N ASP A 157 -5.71 17.21 13.80
CA ASP A 157 -6.23 17.44 15.15
C ASP A 157 -5.23 16.98 16.22
N ASP A 158 -4.63 15.80 16.03
CA ASP A 158 -3.58 15.26 16.90
C ASP A 158 -2.34 16.15 16.92
N ALA A 159 -1.99 16.78 15.79
CA ALA A 159 -0.87 17.71 15.71
C ALA A 159 -1.16 19.05 16.38
N LEU A 160 -2.43 19.44 16.46
CA LEU A 160 -2.88 20.69 17.09
C LEU A 160 -3.03 20.54 18.62
N HIS A 161 -3.47 19.37 19.09
CA HIS A 161 -3.57 19.04 20.51
C HIS A 161 -2.30 18.38 21.09
N GLY A 162 -1.27 18.21 20.26
CA GLY A 162 -0.05 17.46 20.56
C GLY A 162 1.21 18.32 20.63
N THR A 163 1.27 19.23 21.61
CA THR A 163 2.45 19.53 22.45
C THR A 163 2.00 20.23 23.72
#